data_AF-A0A8T5U1V0-F1
#
_entry.id   AF-A0A8T5U1V0-F1
#
_cell.length_a   1.000
_cell.length_b   1.000
_cell.length_c   1.000
_cell.angle_alpha   90.00
_cell.angle_beta   90.00
_cell.angle_gamma   90.00
#
_symmetry.space_group_name_H-M   'P 1'
#
loop_
_entity.id
_entity.type
_entity.pdbx_description
1 polymer ?
#
loop_
_entity_poly.entity_id
_entity_poly.type
_entity_poly.pdbx_seq_one_letter_code
_entity_poly.pdbx_strand_id
1 'polypeptide(L)'
;MNGIWDIKADAITKGDNLRDVSFLIDKTLRDENGFTHFLFSKANFKNPWYSIPENDSKLFENFIEGGSRSYPSDGSIPCDIVASEARKVLKKIELCSQDPNHHYCEDAREVLKNGKLSLVRGTLKLYLGKYTTRDWRRKRFTDDIDFWMFQTNLLDSSLKECSFVKDKETGEWEKTVEWNKFETKENKRETLFAANNLNQLLDFGAGSYLTGSSLKEIFDKKIKRGHDVDLSDIINVAMMNNGVDGIHKDEWLDAWNSFEQAANTRNTRTTSNLISICRYSLTIADHLEKVAEAIKKYKSHILDKSKYPDEKIKSLCSISINWQNFYYTNGVDETRMVIHDFYEEQAEEKPLHSQNLRTFTQNIIKLLNSKYEYLKLTFEIEL
;
A
#
# COMPACT_ATOMS: atom_id res chain seq x y z
N MET A 1 8.19 1.76 32.63
CA MET A 1 8.11 2.00 31.18
C MET A 1 6.67 1.98 30.65
N ASN A 2 5.65 1.82 31.51
CA ASN A 2 4.25 1.94 31.12
C ASN A 2 4.00 3.32 30.49
N GLY A 3 3.42 3.35 29.29
CA GLY A 3 2.93 4.58 28.68
C GLY A 3 3.82 5.25 27.62
N ILE A 4 4.89 4.61 27.14
CA ILE A 4 5.73 5.16 26.05
C ILE A 4 5.34 4.55 24.70
N TRP A 5 5.26 3.22 24.63
CA TRP A 5 4.68 2.47 23.53
C TRP A 5 4.02 1.20 24.07
N ASP A 6 3.14 0.62 23.27
CA ASP A 6 2.48 -0.65 23.57
C ASP A 6 3.28 -1.80 22.96
N ILE A 7 3.76 -2.71 23.81
CA ILE A 7 4.50 -3.92 23.41
C ILE A 7 3.58 -4.89 22.64
N LYS A 8 2.27 -4.82 22.89
CA LYS A 8 1.25 -5.54 22.14
C LYS A 8 0.31 -4.52 21.49
N ALA A 9 0.67 -4.10 20.28
CA ALA A 9 -0.15 -3.19 19.50
C ALA A 9 -1.27 -3.94 18.77
N ASP A 10 -2.33 -3.23 18.38
CA ASP A 10 -3.50 -3.73 17.63
C ASP A 10 -4.61 -4.45 18.43
N ALA A 11 -4.75 -4.20 19.74
CA ALA A 11 -5.92 -4.66 20.50
C ALA A 11 -7.14 -3.75 20.28
N ILE A 12 -8.24 -4.29 19.76
CA ILE A 12 -9.58 -3.74 20.05
C ILE A 12 -10.35 -4.74 20.96
N THR A 13 -10.12 -6.05 20.84
CA THR A 13 -10.73 -7.07 21.72
C THR A 13 -9.84 -8.31 21.95
N LYS A 14 -10.15 -9.09 23.02
CA LYS A 14 -9.45 -10.37 23.32
C LYS A 14 -9.65 -11.38 22.18
N GLY A 15 -8.56 -11.76 21.51
CA GLY A 15 -8.55 -12.71 20.39
C GLY A 15 -7.79 -12.20 19.16
N ASP A 16 -7.54 -10.89 19.10
CA ASP A 16 -6.72 -10.29 18.05
C ASP A 16 -5.27 -10.77 18.18
N ASN A 17 -4.67 -11.23 17.08
CA ASN A 17 -3.25 -11.54 17.02
C ASN A 17 -2.45 -10.25 17.17
N LEU A 18 -2.19 -9.84 18.41
CA LEU A 18 -1.47 -8.61 18.77
C LEU A 18 -0.13 -8.53 18.04
N ARG A 19 0.13 -7.44 17.32
CA ARG A 19 1.46 -7.17 16.77
C ARG A 19 2.43 -6.98 17.93
N ASP A 20 3.46 -7.81 17.95
CA ASP A 20 4.49 -7.76 18.99
C ASP A 20 5.52 -6.69 18.67
N VAL A 21 5.58 -5.66 19.50
CA VAL A 21 6.53 -4.53 19.46
C VAL A 21 7.43 -4.57 20.70
N SER A 22 7.84 -5.78 21.10
CA SER A 22 8.88 -5.97 22.12
C SER A 22 10.25 -5.58 21.59
N PHE A 23 11.03 -4.96 22.46
CA PHE A 23 12.44 -4.76 22.26
C PHE A 23 13.23 -6.01 22.68
N LEU A 24 14.48 -6.11 22.22
CA LEU A 24 15.41 -7.16 22.59
C LEU A 24 16.02 -6.83 23.95
N ILE A 25 15.48 -7.46 25.00
CA ILE A 25 15.89 -7.24 26.40
C ILE A 25 17.40 -7.41 26.54
N ASP A 26 17.96 -8.49 26.00
CA ASP A 26 19.38 -8.83 26.13
C ASP A 26 20.33 -7.88 25.38
N LYS A 27 19.78 -7.04 24.49
CA LYS A 27 20.56 -6.04 23.73
C LYS A 27 20.26 -4.60 24.16
N THR A 28 19.41 -4.41 25.17
CA THR A 28 19.09 -3.09 25.71
C THR A 28 20.17 -2.69 26.70
N LEU A 29 20.75 -1.51 26.49
CA LEU A 29 21.87 -1.02 27.28
C LEU A 29 21.64 0.41 27.74
N ARG A 30 22.37 0.81 28.79
CA ARG A 30 22.44 2.19 29.23
C ARG A 30 23.82 2.76 28.91
N ASP A 31 23.87 3.89 28.23
CA ASP A 31 25.13 4.55 27.88
C ASP A 31 25.69 5.40 29.05
N GLU A 32 26.89 5.93 28.86
CA GLU A 32 27.59 6.77 29.84
C GLU A 32 26.89 8.10 30.10
N ASN A 33 26.09 8.59 29.14
CA ASN A 33 25.28 9.81 29.27
C ASN A 33 23.94 9.56 30.00
N GLY A 34 23.68 8.29 30.33
CA GLY A 34 22.51 7.82 31.05
C GLY A 34 21.30 7.53 30.17
N PHE A 35 21.45 7.49 28.84
CA PHE A 35 20.43 7.09 27.89
C PHE A 35 20.20 5.59 27.91
N THR A 36 18.92 5.17 27.83
CA THR A 36 18.54 3.77 27.64
C THR A 36 18.28 3.52 26.16
N HIS A 37 19.03 2.60 25.57
CA HIS A 37 18.95 2.23 24.16
C HIS A 37 18.08 0.98 24.01
N PHE A 38 16.87 1.15 23.48
CA PHE A 38 15.97 0.05 23.13
C PHE A 38 16.22 -0.41 21.71
N LEU A 39 16.79 -1.60 21.58
CA LEU A 39 17.00 -2.24 20.29
C LEU A 39 15.82 -3.14 19.93
N PHE A 40 15.25 -2.97 18.75
CA PHE A 40 14.16 -3.79 18.22
C PHE A 40 14.65 -4.66 17.07
N SER A 41 14.14 -5.89 16.99
CA SER A 41 14.43 -6.77 15.85
C SER A 41 13.68 -6.33 14.60
N LYS A 42 14.23 -6.66 13.43
CA LYS A 42 13.49 -6.61 12.16
C LYS A 42 12.26 -7.54 12.21
N ALA A 43 11.21 -7.22 11.48
CA ALA A 43 9.97 -7.99 11.46
C ALA A 43 9.37 -8.10 10.05
N ASN A 44 8.69 -9.21 9.78
CA ASN A 44 7.90 -9.40 8.57
C ASN A 44 6.40 -9.26 8.87
N PHE A 45 5.63 -8.72 7.93
CA PHE A 45 4.19 -8.90 7.94
C PHE A 45 3.88 -10.39 7.98
N LYS A 46 2.87 -10.78 8.78
CA LYS A 46 2.46 -12.18 8.87
C LYS A 46 1.91 -12.60 7.51
N ASN A 47 2.62 -13.50 6.85
CA ASN A 47 2.21 -14.07 5.58
C ASN A 47 2.21 -15.59 5.68
N PRO A 48 1.04 -16.24 5.84
CA PRO A 48 0.98 -17.69 5.97
C PRO A 48 1.33 -18.43 4.67
N TRP A 49 1.32 -17.74 3.52
CA TRP A 49 1.41 -18.38 2.20
C TRP A 49 2.74 -18.09 1.50
N TYR A 50 3.66 -17.37 2.16
CA TYR A 50 4.95 -17.01 1.59
C TYR A 50 6.05 -17.00 2.65
N SER A 51 7.13 -17.74 2.34
CA SER A 51 8.41 -17.69 3.05
C SER A 51 9.48 -17.15 2.11
N ILE A 52 10.30 -16.22 2.57
CA ILE A 52 11.45 -15.72 1.79
C ILE A 52 12.49 -16.84 1.70
N PRO A 53 12.79 -17.38 0.50
CA PRO A 53 13.80 -18.41 0.36
C PRO A 53 15.20 -17.82 0.55
N GLU A 54 16.11 -18.62 1.13
CA GLU A 54 17.52 -18.22 1.29
C GLU A 54 18.33 -18.36 -0.01
N ASN A 55 17.90 -19.23 -0.92
CA ASN A 55 18.59 -19.49 -2.18
C ASN A 55 18.16 -18.49 -3.27
N ASP A 56 19.13 -17.78 -3.86
CA ASP A 56 18.94 -16.84 -4.97
C ASP A 56 18.11 -17.41 -6.13
N SER A 57 18.32 -18.68 -6.51
CA SER A 57 17.60 -19.29 -7.66
C SER A 57 16.12 -19.40 -7.36
N LYS A 58 15.79 -19.86 -6.15
CA LYS A 58 14.40 -19.96 -5.69
C LYS A 58 13.78 -18.59 -5.46
N LEU A 59 14.58 -17.61 -5.04
CA LEU A 59 14.15 -16.22 -4.92
C LEU A 59 13.80 -15.62 -6.29
N PHE A 60 14.61 -15.88 -7.31
CA PHE A 60 14.34 -15.50 -8.68
C PHE A 60 13.08 -16.20 -9.23
N GLU A 61 12.96 -17.51 -9.07
CA GLU A 61 11.76 -18.28 -9.46
C GLU A 61 10.49 -17.73 -8.80
N ASN A 62 10.53 -17.50 -7.49
CA ASN A 62 9.41 -16.88 -6.76
C ASN A 62 9.08 -15.48 -7.29
N PHE A 63 10.09 -14.69 -7.65
CA PHE A 63 9.86 -13.35 -8.21
C PHE A 63 9.15 -13.41 -9.57
N ILE A 64 9.64 -14.22 -10.51
CA ILE A 64 9.10 -14.28 -11.87
C ILE A 64 7.72 -14.92 -11.92
N GLU A 65 7.42 -15.87 -11.04
CA GLU A 65 6.10 -16.51 -10.94
C GLU A 65 5.08 -15.61 -10.23
N GLY A 66 5.47 -14.41 -9.81
CA GLY A 66 4.62 -13.51 -9.04
C GLY A 66 4.45 -13.94 -7.58
N GLY A 67 5.12 -15.01 -7.16
CA GLY A 67 5.10 -15.58 -5.81
C GLY A 67 5.78 -14.73 -4.74
N SER A 68 6.29 -13.53 -5.03
CA SER A 68 6.85 -12.65 -4.00
C SER A 68 5.74 -11.98 -3.17
N ARG A 69 5.58 -12.39 -1.90
CA ARG A 69 4.88 -11.67 -0.82
C ARG A 69 3.44 -11.21 -1.13
N SER A 70 2.43 -11.87 -0.57
CA SER A 70 1.12 -11.22 -0.43
C SER A 70 1.24 -10.02 0.53
N TYR A 71 0.69 -8.88 0.10
CA TYR A 71 0.61 -7.69 0.93
C TYR A 71 -0.59 -7.85 1.88
N PRO A 72 -0.48 -7.36 3.13
CA PRO A 72 -1.67 -7.21 3.96
C PRO A 72 -2.76 -6.51 3.16
N SER A 73 -3.95 -7.10 3.18
CA SER A 73 -5.09 -6.70 2.37
C SER A 73 -6.32 -6.65 3.27
N ASP A 74 -7.23 -5.74 2.97
CA ASP A 74 -8.48 -5.51 3.71
C ASP A 74 -9.72 -6.02 2.98
N GLY A 75 -9.57 -6.55 1.76
CA GLY A 75 -10.66 -7.20 1.03
C GLY A 75 -10.18 -8.35 0.14
N SER A 76 -11.10 -8.89 -0.66
CA SER A 76 -10.88 -10.06 -1.52
C SER A 76 -10.78 -9.71 -3.02
N ILE A 77 -11.11 -8.48 -3.41
CA ILE A 77 -11.15 -8.03 -4.80
C ILE A 77 -9.80 -7.38 -5.18
N PRO A 78 -9.16 -7.80 -6.29
CA PRO A 78 -7.99 -7.13 -6.82
C PRO A 78 -8.19 -5.61 -6.99
N CYS A 79 -7.24 -4.80 -6.51
CA CYS A 79 -7.34 -3.34 -6.58
C CYS A 79 -7.53 -2.79 -8.01
N ASP A 80 -7.07 -3.50 -9.06
CA ASP A 80 -7.25 -3.08 -10.44
C ASP A 80 -8.72 -3.15 -10.91
N ILE A 81 -9.47 -4.15 -10.45
CA ILE A 81 -10.91 -4.28 -10.68
C ILE A 81 -11.64 -3.15 -9.95
N VAL A 82 -11.32 -2.93 -8.66
CA VAL A 82 -11.92 -1.84 -7.89
C VAL A 82 -11.61 -0.48 -8.51
N ALA A 83 -10.37 -0.27 -8.95
CA ALA A 83 -9.96 0.95 -9.63
C ALA A 83 -10.68 1.15 -10.97
N SER A 84 -11.01 0.07 -11.68
CA SER A 84 -11.82 0.12 -12.90
C SER A 84 -13.23 0.65 -12.61
N GLU A 85 -13.88 0.15 -11.57
CA GLU A 85 -15.19 0.63 -11.14
C GLU A 85 -15.15 2.08 -10.64
N ALA A 86 -14.14 2.45 -9.84
CA ALA A 86 -13.94 3.83 -9.41
C ALA A 86 -13.77 4.78 -10.61
N ARG A 87 -13.03 4.39 -11.65
CA ARG A 87 -12.86 5.19 -12.87
C ARG A 87 -14.18 5.42 -13.61
N LYS A 88 -15.09 4.45 -13.62
CA LYS A 88 -16.42 4.61 -14.25
C LYS A 88 -17.24 5.68 -13.52
N VAL A 89 -17.26 5.64 -12.19
CA VAL A 89 -17.95 6.64 -11.36
C VAL A 89 -17.33 8.03 -11.56
N LEU A 90 -15.99 8.14 -11.48
CA LEU A 90 -15.29 9.41 -11.71
C LEU A 90 -15.52 9.96 -13.14
N LYS A 91 -15.61 9.07 -14.15
CA LYS A 91 -15.92 9.46 -15.52
C LYS A 91 -17.34 9.98 -15.65
N LYS A 92 -18.31 9.38 -14.94
CA LYS A 92 -19.69 9.85 -14.93
C LYS A 92 -19.80 11.27 -14.35
N ILE A 93 -19.12 11.53 -13.23
CA ILE A 93 -19.04 12.87 -12.62
C ILE A 93 -18.42 13.89 -13.59
N GLU A 94 -17.34 13.52 -14.29
CA GLU A 94 -16.74 14.37 -15.32
C GLU A 94 -17.71 14.69 -16.45
N LEU A 95 -18.45 13.70 -16.96
CA LEU A 95 -19.44 13.94 -18.01
C LEU A 95 -20.54 14.89 -17.54
N CYS A 96 -20.99 14.78 -16.29
CA CYS A 96 -21.95 15.74 -15.71
C CYS A 96 -21.41 17.18 -15.70
N SER A 97 -20.12 17.38 -15.40
CA SER A 97 -19.50 18.72 -15.39
C SER A 97 -19.39 19.37 -16.78
N GLN A 98 -19.47 18.56 -17.83
CA GLN A 98 -19.32 18.96 -19.23
C GLN A 98 -20.65 19.27 -19.91
N ASP A 99 -21.78 18.84 -19.34
CA ASP A 99 -23.12 19.08 -19.87
C ASP A 99 -23.80 20.24 -19.11
N PRO A 100 -23.89 21.45 -19.71
CA PRO A 100 -24.50 22.61 -19.06
C PRO A 100 -25.99 22.43 -18.71
N ASN A 101 -26.66 21.46 -19.32
CA ASN A 101 -28.08 21.17 -19.07
C ASN A 101 -28.27 20.11 -17.98
N HIS A 102 -27.20 19.46 -17.54
CA HIS A 102 -27.28 18.46 -16.48
C HIS A 102 -27.58 19.14 -15.14
N HIS A 103 -28.56 18.63 -14.40
CA HIS A 103 -29.01 19.22 -13.13
C HIS A 103 -27.92 19.27 -12.04
N TYR A 104 -26.89 18.42 -12.12
CA TYR A 104 -25.69 18.46 -11.27
C TYR A 104 -24.44 19.11 -11.92
N CYS A 105 -24.56 19.85 -13.02
CA CYS A 105 -23.40 20.38 -13.75
C CYS A 105 -22.48 21.24 -12.87
N GLU A 106 -23.06 22.21 -12.15
CA GLU A 106 -22.30 23.11 -11.27
C GLU A 106 -21.68 22.37 -10.07
N ASP A 107 -22.43 21.47 -9.44
CA ASP A 107 -21.91 20.59 -8.38
C ASP A 107 -20.72 19.76 -8.88
N ALA A 108 -20.83 19.20 -10.10
CA ALA A 108 -19.78 18.40 -10.70
C ALA A 108 -18.53 19.22 -11.06
N ARG A 109 -18.70 20.47 -11.50
CA ARG A 109 -17.58 21.40 -11.74
C ARG A 109 -16.87 21.75 -10.43
N GLU A 110 -17.62 22.03 -9.38
CA GLU A 110 -17.06 22.41 -8.09
C GLU A 110 -16.23 21.27 -7.48
N VAL A 111 -16.76 20.04 -7.45
CA VAL A 111 -16.01 18.89 -6.89
C VAL A 111 -14.76 18.57 -7.70
N LEU A 112 -14.78 18.78 -9.03
CA LEU A 112 -13.65 18.49 -9.91
C LEU A 112 -12.58 19.58 -9.94
N LYS A 113 -12.78 20.71 -9.24
CA LYS A 113 -11.83 21.83 -9.21
C LYS A 113 -10.41 21.43 -8.81
N ASN A 114 -10.29 20.47 -7.90
CA ASN A 114 -9.01 19.93 -7.40
C ASN A 114 -8.62 18.61 -8.11
N GLY A 115 -9.24 18.30 -9.24
CA GLY A 115 -9.03 17.09 -10.02
C GLY A 115 -9.73 15.85 -9.46
N LYS A 116 -9.90 14.83 -10.31
CA LYS A 116 -10.66 13.60 -9.98
C LYS A 116 -10.12 12.83 -8.78
N LEU A 117 -8.80 12.83 -8.59
CA LEU A 117 -8.16 12.11 -7.49
C LEU A 117 -8.39 12.75 -6.11
N SER A 118 -8.93 13.97 -6.07
CA SER A 118 -9.38 14.58 -4.81
C SER A 118 -10.70 13.98 -4.31
N LEU A 119 -11.46 13.29 -5.18
CA LEU A 119 -12.76 12.70 -4.85
C LEU A 119 -12.67 11.30 -4.23
N VAL A 120 -11.50 10.67 -4.31
CA VAL A 120 -11.22 9.33 -3.77
C VAL A 120 -10.14 9.42 -2.71
N ARG A 121 -10.18 8.50 -1.74
CA ARG A 121 -9.18 8.44 -0.67
C ARG A 121 -8.71 7.00 -0.44
N GLY A 122 -7.89 6.81 0.58
CA GLY A 122 -7.42 5.50 1.00
C GLY A 122 -6.63 4.77 -0.09
N THR A 123 -6.76 3.44 -0.11
CA THR A 123 -6.02 2.56 -1.01
C THR A 123 -6.30 2.87 -2.49
N LEU A 124 -7.53 3.28 -2.83
CA LEU A 124 -7.88 3.63 -4.21
C LEU A 124 -7.18 4.89 -4.71
N LYS A 125 -7.01 5.90 -3.85
CA LYS A 125 -6.20 7.06 -4.21
C LYS A 125 -4.74 6.68 -4.44
N LEU A 126 -4.16 5.88 -3.54
CA LEU A 126 -2.78 5.41 -3.67
C LEU A 126 -2.57 4.64 -4.98
N TYR A 127 -3.55 3.80 -5.35
CA TYR A 127 -3.54 3.03 -6.59
C TYR A 127 -3.68 3.93 -7.83
N LEU A 128 -4.73 4.75 -7.90
CA LEU A 128 -5.06 5.56 -9.07
C LEU A 128 -4.03 6.67 -9.33
N GLY A 129 -3.51 7.29 -8.27
CA GLY A 129 -2.44 8.27 -8.35
C GLY A 129 -1.06 7.65 -8.59
N LYS A 130 -0.94 6.32 -8.58
CA LYS A 130 0.32 5.58 -8.79
C LYS A 130 1.42 5.93 -7.78
N TYR A 131 1.05 6.21 -6.54
CA TYR A 131 2.01 6.51 -5.46
C TYR A 131 2.83 5.29 -5.00
N THR A 132 2.45 4.08 -5.42
CA THR A 132 3.00 2.81 -4.96
C THR A 132 3.78 2.07 -6.06
N THR A 133 4.42 0.94 -5.73
CA THR A 133 5.07 0.11 -6.74
C THR A 133 4.06 -0.63 -7.61
N ARG A 134 4.51 -1.05 -8.81
CA ARG A 134 3.72 -1.93 -9.68
C ARG A 134 3.44 -3.27 -9.02
N ASP A 135 4.36 -3.80 -8.22
CA ASP A 135 4.19 -5.07 -7.50
C ASP A 135 3.06 -4.99 -6.46
N TRP A 136 3.06 -3.95 -5.62
CA TRP A 136 1.98 -3.69 -4.67
C TRP A 136 0.63 -3.58 -5.34
N ARG A 137 0.53 -2.81 -6.44
CA ARG A 137 -0.74 -2.62 -7.16
C ARG A 137 -1.35 -3.94 -7.65
N ARG A 138 -0.52 -4.90 -8.00
CA ARG A 138 -0.98 -6.20 -8.53
C ARG A 138 -1.41 -7.18 -7.44
N LYS A 139 -1.02 -6.95 -6.20
CA LYS A 139 -1.12 -7.91 -5.09
C LYS A 139 -1.86 -7.37 -3.87
N ARG A 140 -2.35 -6.13 -3.95
CA ARG A 140 -3.22 -5.52 -2.96
C ARG A 140 -4.68 -5.78 -3.34
N PHE A 141 -5.46 -6.20 -2.35
CA PHE A 141 -6.88 -6.52 -2.51
C PHE A 141 -7.73 -5.72 -1.54
N THR A 142 -8.78 -5.08 -2.02
CA THR A 142 -9.69 -4.24 -1.23
C THR A 142 -11.09 -4.43 -1.78
N ASP A 143 -12.10 -4.34 -0.94
CA ASP A 143 -13.52 -4.47 -1.28
C ASP A 143 -14.26 -3.13 -1.26
N ASP A 144 -13.55 -2.04 -0.92
CA ASP A 144 -14.15 -0.73 -0.68
C ASP A 144 -13.64 0.35 -1.65
N ILE A 145 -14.56 1.20 -2.11
CA ILE A 145 -14.24 2.51 -2.70
C ILE A 145 -14.65 3.60 -1.72
N ASP A 146 -13.63 4.25 -1.17
CA ASP A 146 -13.81 5.42 -0.32
C ASP A 146 -13.89 6.71 -1.13
N PHE A 147 -15.08 7.29 -1.25
CA PHE A 147 -15.27 8.64 -1.80
C PHE A 147 -15.17 9.72 -0.72
N TRP A 148 -14.76 10.92 -1.13
CA TRP A 148 -14.66 12.13 -0.31
C TRP A 148 -15.36 13.29 -1.01
N MET A 149 -16.69 13.38 -0.86
CA MET A 149 -17.53 14.33 -1.62
C MET A 149 -18.68 14.89 -0.80
N PHE A 150 -18.75 16.22 -0.64
CA PHE A 150 -19.86 16.93 0.02
C PHE A 150 -21.15 16.95 -0.79
N GLN A 151 -21.06 16.87 -2.11
CA GLN A 151 -22.19 16.79 -3.04
C GLN A 151 -22.72 15.35 -3.10
N THR A 152 -23.35 14.91 -2.01
CA THR A 152 -23.82 13.53 -1.83
C THR A 152 -24.83 13.08 -2.88
N ASN A 153 -25.74 13.96 -3.30
CA ASN A 153 -26.75 13.66 -4.33
C ASN A 153 -26.12 13.37 -5.70
N LEU A 154 -25.06 14.12 -6.08
CA LEU A 154 -24.30 13.86 -7.29
C LEU A 154 -23.60 12.50 -7.23
N LEU A 155 -23.00 12.16 -6.08
CA LEU A 155 -22.34 10.87 -5.88
C LEU A 155 -23.35 9.72 -5.95
N ASP A 156 -24.46 9.81 -5.22
CA ASP A 156 -25.54 8.81 -5.21
C ASP A 156 -26.11 8.59 -6.63
N SER A 157 -26.33 9.67 -7.39
CA SER A 157 -26.76 9.58 -8.79
C SER A 157 -25.73 8.88 -9.66
N SER A 158 -24.44 9.22 -9.50
CA SER A 158 -23.35 8.65 -10.30
C SER A 158 -23.14 7.17 -10.01
N LEU A 159 -23.23 6.77 -8.73
CA LEU A 159 -23.16 5.37 -8.28
C LEU A 159 -24.31 4.54 -8.86
N LYS A 160 -25.54 5.05 -8.78
CA LYS A 160 -26.72 4.40 -9.35
C LYS A 160 -26.59 4.16 -10.85
N GLU A 161 -26.12 5.16 -11.60
CA GLU A 161 -25.87 5.02 -13.04
C GLU A 161 -24.74 4.03 -13.35
N CYS A 162 -23.79 3.86 -12.43
CA CYS A 162 -22.72 2.86 -12.52
C CYS A 162 -23.15 1.48 -11.99
N SER A 163 -24.46 1.22 -11.85
CA SER A 163 -25.05 -0.06 -11.41
C SER A 163 -24.74 -0.45 -9.97
N PHE A 164 -24.40 0.51 -9.10
CA PHE A 164 -24.42 0.27 -7.67
C PHE A 164 -25.87 0.33 -7.16
N VAL A 165 -26.18 -0.51 -6.19
CA VAL A 165 -27.48 -0.58 -5.52
C VAL A 165 -27.28 -0.21 -4.07
N LYS A 166 -28.07 0.74 -3.57
CA LYS A 166 -28.02 1.13 -2.16
C LYS A 166 -28.75 0.09 -1.32
N ASP A 167 -28.04 -0.55 -0.40
CA ASP A 167 -28.64 -1.39 0.63
C ASP A 167 -29.41 -0.50 1.61
N LYS A 168 -30.64 -0.91 1.94
CA LYS A 168 -31.53 -0.11 2.79
C LYS A 168 -31.30 -0.32 4.28
N GLU A 169 -30.70 -1.44 4.65
CA GLU A 169 -30.41 -1.81 6.03
C GLU A 169 -29.06 -1.23 6.47
N THR A 170 -28.02 -1.39 5.67
CA THR A 170 -26.67 -0.88 5.96
C THR A 170 -26.49 0.57 5.51
N GLY A 171 -27.23 1.00 4.49
CA GLY A 171 -27.08 2.31 3.86
C GLY A 171 -25.89 2.40 2.89
N GLU A 172 -25.16 1.30 2.67
CA GLU A 172 -23.99 1.22 1.80
C GLU A 172 -24.38 1.03 0.34
N TRP A 173 -23.51 1.43 -0.59
CA TRP A 173 -23.70 1.18 -2.02
C TRP A 173 -22.94 -0.06 -2.43
N GLU A 174 -23.63 -1.03 -3.00
CA GLU A 174 -23.07 -2.33 -3.34
C GLU A 174 -23.11 -2.59 -4.84
N LYS A 175 -22.10 -3.31 -5.33
CA LYS A 175 -22.07 -3.81 -6.70
C LYS A 175 -21.40 -5.18 -6.74
N THR A 176 -22.06 -6.16 -7.36
CA THR A 176 -21.39 -7.41 -7.72
C THR A 176 -20.35 -7.15 -8.80
N VAL A 177 -19.11 -7.55 -8.55
CA VAL A 177 -18.04 -7.60 -9.55
C VAL A 177 -17.60 -9.03 -9.80
N GLU A 178 -17.24 -9.31 -11.05
CA GLU A 178 -16.83 -10.64 -11.48
C GLU A 178 -15.50 -10.56 -12.24
N TRP A 179 -14.63 -11.52 -11.98
CA TRP A 179 -13.37 -11.65 -12.70
C TRP A 179 -12.87 -13.09 -12.71
N ASN A 180 -12.03 -13.41 -13.68
CA ASN A 180 -11.37 -14.72 -13.73
C ASN A 180 -10.05 -14.64 -12.96
N LYS A 181 -9.87 -15.50 -11.95
CA LYS A 181 -8.56 -15.73 -11.34
C LYS A 181 -7.64 -16.33 -12.39
N PHE A 182 -6.51 -15.68 -12.60
CA PHE A 182 -5.61 -16.12 -13.67
C PHE A 182 -4.94 -17.45 -13.35
N GLU A 183 -4.59 -17.71 -12.08
CA GLU A 183 -3.88 -18.95 -11.72
C GLU A 183 -4.79 -20.18 -11.83
N THR A 184 -6.03 -20.05 -11.39
CA THR A 184 -6.97 -21.18 -11.29
C THR A 184 -7.97 -21.25 -12.44
N LYS A 185 -8.05 -20.18 -13.26
CA LYS A 185 -9.11 -19.95 -14.26
C LYS A 185 -10.53 -19.98 -13.68
N GLU A 186 -10.66 -19.89 -12.35
CA GLU A 186 -11.95 -19.82 -11.68
C GLU A 186 -12.54 -18.43 -11.86
N ASN A 187 -13.82 -18.37 -12.23
CA ASN A 187 -14.58 -17.13 -12.11
C ASN A 187 -14.85 -16.86 -10.61
N LYS A 188 -14.48 -15.67 -10.14
CA LYS A 188 -14.78 -15.15 -8.81
C LYS A 188 -15.81 -14.05 -8.93
N ARG A 189 -16.70 -14.06 -7.94
CA ARG A 189 -17.77 -13.09 -7.79
C ARG A 189 -17.75 -12.61 -6.35
N GLU A 190 -17.61 -11.31 -6.17
CA GLU A 190 -17.58 -10.69 -4.84
C GLU A 190 -18.42 -9.40 -4.85
N THR A 191 -18.81 -8.95 -3.67
CA THR A 191 -19.50 -7.66 -3.50
C THR A 191 -18.47 -6.57 -3.27
N LEU A 192 -18.53 -5.55 -4.11
CA LEU A 192 -17.80 -4.30 -3.97
C LEU A 192 -18.67 -3.28 -3.25
N PHE A 193 -18.14 -2.64 -2.23
CA PHE A 193 -18.80 -1.57 -1.50
C PHE A 193 -18.26 -0.21 -1.94
N ALA A 194 -19.14 0.78 -1.97
CA ALA A 194 -18.81 2.18 -2.17
C ALA A 194 -19.43 3.00 -1.06
N ALA A 195 -18.60 3.79 -0.40
CA ALA A 195 -19.03 4.61 0.73
C ALA A 195 -18.63 6.07 0.52
N ASN A 196 -19.49 6.97 1.03
CA ASN A 196 -19.10 8.35 1.22
C ASN A 196 -18.61 8.55 2.65
N ASN A 197 -17.30 8.79 2.79
CA ASN A 197 -16.65 8.84 4.09
C ASN A 197 -16.89 10.13 4.87
N LEU A 198 -17.83 10.98 4.45
CA LEU A 198 -18.26 12.12 5.26
C LEU A 198 -18.89 11.71 6.59
N ASN A 199 -19.52 10.53 6.67
CA ASN A 199 -20.06 10.04 7.94
C ASN A 199 -18.93 9.76 8.97
N GLN A 200 -17.71 9.49 8.49
CA GLN A 200 -16.51 9.33 9.33
C GLN A 200 -15.88 10.68 9.73
N LEU A 201 -16.42 11.83 9.31
CA LEU A 201 -16.06 13.15 9.87
C LEU A 201 -16.40 13.24 11.36
N LEU A 202 -17.40 12.48 11.81
CA LEU A 202 -17.92 12.49 13.18
C LEU A 202 -17.69 11.14 13.90
N ASP A 203 -16.87 10.25 13.33
CA ASP A 203 -16.61 8.95 13.94
C ASP A 203 -15.66 9.08 15.15
N PHE A 204 -16.25 9.07 16.34
CA PHE A 204 -15.56 9.10 17.62
C PHE A 204 -15.00 7.73 18.05
N GLY A 205 -15.38 6.64 17.37
CA GLY A 205 -15.05 5.26 17.76
C GLY A 205 -13.71 4.75 17.23
N ALA A 206 -13.29 5.19 16.04
CA ALA A 206 -12.05 4.73 15.39
C ALA A 206 -10.78 5.49 15.81
N GLY A 207 -10.89 6.52 16.65
CA GLY A 207 -9.74 7.26 17.19
C GLY A 207 -9.05 8.24 16.22
N SER A 208 -9.64 8.54 15.06
CA SER A 208 -9.16 9.59 14.16
C SER A 208 -10.28 10.19 13.30
N TYR A 209 -10.43 11.52 13.35
CA TYR A 209 -11.25 12.28 12.41
C TYR A 209 -10.67 12.19 11.00
N LEU A 210 -11.52 12.02 10.00
CA LEU A 210 -11.11 12.20 8.61
C LEU A 210 -11.15 13.68 8.25
N THR A 211 -10.09 14.23 7.67
CA THR A 211 -10.02 15.68 7.39
C THR A 211 -9.88 16.01 5.91
N GLY A 212 -9.68 15.00 5.05
CA GLY A 212 -9.45 15.22 3.64
C GLY A 212 -9.10 13.94 2.89
N SER A 213 -8.78 14.09 1.62
CA SER A 213 -8.37 13.02 0.72
C SER A 213 -6.91 13.13 0.28
N SER A 214 -6.14 14.13 0.71
CA SER A 214 -4.72 14.26 0.33
C SER A 214 -3.88 13.10 0.89
N LEU A 215 -2.66 12.94 0.38
CA LEU A 215 -1.73 11.94 0.88
C LEU A 215 -1.45 12.13 2.38
N LYS A 216 -1.35 13.38 2.83
CA LYS A 216 -1.18 13.74 4.24
C LYS A 216 -2.36 13.24 5.10
N GLU A 217 -3.60 13.52 4.72
CA GLU A 217 -4.74 13.04 5.52
C GLU A 217 -4.89 11.52 5.49
N ILE A 218 -4.49 10.87 4.40
CA ILE A 218 -4.42 9.40 4.35
C ILE A 218 -3.37 8.88 5.33
N PHE A 219 -2.18 9.48 5.36
CA PHE A 219 -1.10 9.07 6.24
C PHE A 219 -1.43 9.32 7.71
N ASP A 220 -2.00 10.48 8.05
CA ASP A 220 -2.42 10.79 9.41
C ASP A 220 -3.38 9.73 9.97
N LYS A 221 -4.40 9.33 9.19
CA LYS A 221 -5.31 8.21 9.55
C LYS A 221 -4.53 6.90 9.72
N LYS A 222 -3.72 6.54 8.72
CA LYS A 222 -3.03 5.24 8.65
C LYS A 222 -1.97 5.07 9.74
N ILE A 223 -1.24 6.11 10.10
CA ILE A 223 -0.25 6.09 11.18
C ILE A 223 -0.94 5.92 12.54
N LYS A 224 -2.07 6.59 12.78
CA LYS A 224 -2.82 6.50 14.03
C LYS A 224 -3.52 5.15 14.19
N ARG A 225 -4.16 4.64 13.12
CA ARG A 225 -4.84 3.33 13.11
C ARG A 225 -3.83 2.19 13.15
N GLY A 226 -2.87 2.17 12.24
CA GLY A 226 -1.71 1.28 12.29
C GLY A 226 -1.98 -0.20 12.06
N HIS A 227 -3.09 -0.58 11.41
CA HIS A 227 -3.27 -1.97 10.98
C HIS A 227 -2.17 -2.34 9.97
N ASP A 228 -1.83 -3.61 9.85
CA ASP A 228 -0.76 -4.05 8.94
C ASP A 228 -0.97 -3.58 7.50
N VAL A 229 -2.23 -3.49 7.04
CA VAL A 229 -2.61 -2.91 5.74
C VAL A 229 -2.28 -1.42 5.63
N ASP A 230 -2.46 -0.66 6.72
CA ASP A 230 -2.14 0.77 6.75
C ASP A 230 -0.64 1.00 6.71
N LEU A 231 0.11 0.23 7.51
CA LEU A 231 1.57 0.32 7.52
C LEU A 231 2.13 -0.11 6.18
N SER A 232 1.57 -1.16 5.56
CA SER A 232 1.98 -1.62 4.25
C SER A 232 1.77 -0.54 3.18
N ASP A 233 0.62 0.12 3.17
CA ASP A 233 0.32 1.21 2.24
C ASP A 233 1.33 2.36 2.38
N ILE A 234 1.64 2.79 3.61
CA ILE A 234 2.64 3.83 3.89
C ILE A 234 4.02 3.43 3.36
N ILE A 235 4.46 2.21 3.67
CA ILE A 235 5.78 1.71 3.28
C ILE A 235 5.91 1.64 1.76
N ASN A 236 4.86 1.22 1.04
CA ASN A 236 4.91 1.15 -0.42
C ASN A 236 4.92 2.52 -1.10
N VAL A 237 4.33 3.54 -0.47
CA VAL A 237 4.52 4.92 -0.93
C VAL A 237 5.93 5.40 -0.64
N ALA A 238 6.47 5.13 0.56
CA ALA A 238 7.84 5.51 0.93
C ALA A 238 8.89 4.85 0.02
N MET A 239 8.67 3.61 -0.45
CA MET A 239 9.53 2.95 -1.42
C MET A 239 9.70 3.77 -2.71
N MET A 240 8.61 4.34 -3.23
CA MET A 240 8.60 5.08 -4.49
C MET A 240 9.11 6.53 -4.37
N ASN A 241 9.32 7.03 -3.16
CA ASN A 241 9.60 8.44 -2.92
C ASN A 241 10.89 8.60 -2.11
N ASN A 242 11.89 9.25 -2.71
CA ASN A 242 13.16 9.57 -2.04
C ASN A 242 13.11 10.94 -1.30
N GLY A 243 11.99 11.67 -1.42
CA GLY A 243 11.78 12.99 -0.85
C GLY A 243 12.49 14.15 -1.55
N VAL A 244 13.20 13.90 -2.65
CA VAL A 244 14.04 14.89 -3.34
C VAL A 244 13.54 15.14 -4.77
N ASP A 245 13.02 14.13 -5.45
CA ASP A 245 12.66 14.16 -6.87
C ASP A 245 11.47 13.22 -7.17
N GLY A 246 10.85 13.41 -8.34
CA GLY A 246 9.67 12.67 -8.76
C GLY A 246 8.39 13.50 -8.84
N ILE A 247 7.38 12.97 -9.54
CA ILE A 247 6.13 13.68 -9.87
C ILE A 247 5.21 13.93 -8.66
N HIS A 248 5.46 13.27 -7.52
CA HIS A 248 4.67 13.38 -6.29
C HIS A 248 5.45 14.01 -5.14
N LYS A 249 6.62 14.62 -5.41
CA LYS A 249 7.50 15.18 -4.37
C LYS A 249 6.77 16.10 -3.40
N ASP A 250 5.99 17.06 -3.91
CA ASP A 250 5.34 18.06 -3.07
C ASP A 250 4.27 17.44 -2.16
N GLU A 251 3.48 16.50 -2.68
CA GLU A 251 2.52 15.75 -1.87
C GLU A 251 3.20 14.84 -0.84
N TRP A 252 4.35 14.25 -1.17
CA TRP A 252 5.15 13.47 -0.23
C TRP A 252 5.72 14.34 0.89
N LEU A 253 6.25 15.52 0.56
CA LEU A 253 6.76 16.49 1.53
C LEU A 253 5.65 16.96 2.48
N ASP A 254 4.44 17.24 1.96
CA ASP A 254 3.32 17.57 2.83
C ASP A 254 2.84 16.35 3.65
N ALA A 255 2.87 15.14 3.07
CA ALA A 255 2.54 13.93 3.79
C ALA A 255 3.50 13.63 4.95
N TRP A 256 4.77 14.05 4.84
CA TRP A 256 5.75 13.95 5.92
C TRP A 256 5.29 14.65 7.21
N ASN A 257 4.57 15.77 7.08
CA ASN A 257 3.99 16.48 8.22
C ASN A 257 3.08 15.58 9.08
N SER A 258 2.48 14.55 8.49
CA SER A 258 1.67 13.56 9.24
C SER A 258 2.50 12.76 10.23
N PHE A 259 3.74 12.40 9.88
CA PHE A 259 4.65 11.71 10.78
C PHE A 259 5.09 12.63 11.92
N GLU A 260 5.43 13.88 11.62
CA GLU A 260 5.82 14.88 12.63
C GLU A 260 4.67 15.13 13.62
N GLN A 261 3.45 15.30 13.12
CA GLN A 261 2.26 15.46 13.96
C GLN A 261 1.98 14.20 14.80
N ALA A 262 2.03 13.02 14.18
CA ALA A 262 1.80 11.76 14.86
C ALA A 262 2.85 11.50 15.96
N ALA A 263 4.12 11.72 15.65
CA ALA A 263 5.20 11.59 16.61
C ALA A 263 5.01 12.54 17.79
N ASN A 264 4.57 13.78 17.59
CA ASN A 264 4.34 14.72 18.68
C ASN A 264 3.13 14.38 19.60
N THR A 265 2.34 13.36 19.28
CA THR A 265 1.27 12.90 20.17
C THR A 265 1.81 12.08 21.36
N ARG A 266 1.11 12.11 22.50
CA ARG A 266 1.40 11.24 23.66
C ARG A 266 0.79 9.83 23.51
N ASN A 267 0.45 9.41 22.30
CA ASN A 267 -0.24 8.16 22.04
C ASN A 267 0.77 7.01 21.90
N THR A 268 0.68 6.02 22.80
CA THR A 268 1.54 4.82 22.83
C THR A 268 1.39 3.97 21.58
N ARG A 269 0.17 3.82 21.07
CA ARG A 269 -0.13 3.09 19.83
C ARG A 269 0.58 3.74 18.65
N THR A 270 0.54 5.06 18.55
CA THR A 270 1.26 5.79 17.49
C THR A 270 2.76 5.52 17.53
N THR A 271 3.38 5.55 18.71
CA THR A 271 4.79 5.19 18.87
C THR A 271 5.05 3.74 18.43
N SER A 272 4.21 2.79 18.85
CA SER A 272 4.30 1.39 18.41
C SER A 272 4.18 1.23 16.90
N ASN A 273 3.29 1.99 16.26
CA ASN A 273 3.08 1.96 14.83
C ASN A 273 4.32 2.49 14.09
N LEU A 274 4.90 3.61 14.54
CA LEU A 274 6.13 4.15 13.97
C LEU A 274 7.32 3.18 14.09
N ILE A 275 7.50 2.54 15.26
CA ILE A 275 8.50 1.48 15.45
C ILE A 275 8.24 0.32 14.47
N SER A 276 7.00 -0.12 14.35
CA SER A 276 6.61 -1.22 13.45
C SER A 276 6.89 -0.88 11.99
N ILE A 277 6.58 0.35 11.55
CA ILE A 277 6.93 0.83 10.21
C ILE A 277 8.43 0.68 9.94
N CYS A 278 9.30 1.09 10.88
CA CYS A 278 10.75 0.95 10.74
C CYS A 278 11.17 -0.51 10.61
N ARG A 279 10.64 -1.39 11.48
CA ARG A 279 10.96 -2.83 11.49
C ARG A 279 10.57 -3.53 10.20
N TYR A 280 9.37 -3.23 9.69
CA TYR A 280 8.90 -3.76 8.41
C TYR A 280 9.71 -3.18 7.24
N SER A 281 9.98 -1.87 7.24
CA SER A 281 10.72 -1.20 6.17
C SER A 281 12.12 -1.77 5.98
N LEU A 282 12.89 -1.97 7.05
CA LEU A 282 14.24 -2.53 6.94
C LEU A 282 14.26 -3.98 6.46
N THR A 283 13.31 -4.79 6.92
CA THR A 283 13.18 -6.17 6.43
C THR A 283 12.85 -6.22 4.93
N ILE A 284 12.04 -5.27 4.46
CA ILE A 284 11.69 -5.14 3.04
C ILE A 284 12.89 -4.64 2.24
N ALA A 285 13.63 -3.67 2.77
CA ALA A 285 14.85 -3.16 2.15
C ALA A 285 15.86 -4.31 1.90
N ASP A 286 16.16 -5.12 2.92
CA ASP A 286 17.04 -6.28 2.77
C ASP A 286 16.51 -7.30 1.76
N HIS A 287 15.18 -7.52 1.74
CA HIS A 287 14.56 -8.42 0.79
C HIS A 287 14.68 -7.91 -0.66
N LEU A 288 14.47 -6.60 -0.87
CA LEU A 288 14.59 -5.97 -2.19
C LEU A 288 16.01 -6.09 -2.75
N GLU A 289 17.03 -5.88 -1.92
CA GLU A 289 18.45 -6.07 -2.29
C GLU A 289 18.72 -7.52 -2.70
N LYS A 290 18.30 -8.51 -1.90
CA LYS A 290 18.46 -9.93 -2.25
C LYS A 290 17.76 -10.29 -3.55
N VAL A 291 16.54 -9.79 -3.76
CA VAL A 291 15.80 -10.03 -5.00
C VAL A 291 16.52 -9.38 -6.19
N ALA A 292 17.06 -8.17 -6.04
CA ALA A 292 17.81 -7.51 -7.10
C ALA A 292 19.03 -8.35 -7.52
N GLU A 293 19.81 -8.85 -6.56
CA GLU A 293 20.97 -9.70 -6.84
C GLU A 293 20.58 -11.02 -7.51
N ALA A 294 19.50 -11.66 -7.03
CA ALA A 294 18.96 -12.86 -7.67
C ALA A 294 18.52 -12.59 -9.13
N ILE A 295 17.87 -11.46 -9.40
CA ILE A 295 17.50 -11.06 -10.76
C ILE A 295 18.73 -10.82 -11.62
N LYS A 296 19.73 -10.06 -11.15
CA LYS A 296 20.97 -9.82 -11.91
C LYS A 296 21.65 -11.12 -12.32
N LYS A 297 21.66 -12.11 -11.43
CA LYS A 297 22.28 -13.42 -11.63
C LYS A 297 21.52 -14.30 -12.63
N TYR A 298 20.19 -14.25 -12.64
CA TYR A 298 19.37 -15.23 -13.36
C TYR A 298 18.47 -14.67 -14.45
N LYS A 299 18.34 -13.34 -14.62
CA LYS A 299 17.44 -12.73 -15.63
C LYS A 299 17.62 -13.32 -17.03
N SER A 300 18.87 -13.53 -17.45
CA SER A 300 19.19 -14.05 -18.78
C SER A 300 18.78 -15.51 -18.99
N HIS A 301 18.47 -16.26 -17.92
CA HIS A 301 17.89 -17.60 -18.07
C HIS A 301 16.56 -17.58 -18.81
N ILE A 302 15.80 -16.47 -18.73
CA ILE A 302 14.54 -16.34 -19.48
C ILE A 302 14.76 -16.40 -21.01
N LEU A 303 15.97 -16.12 -21.49
CA LEU A 303 16.31 -16.19 -22.92
C LEU A 303 16.64 -17.62 -23.38
N ASP A 304 16.96 -18.51 -22.44
CA ASP A 304 17.31 -19.90 -22.72
C ASP A 304 16.04 -20.77 -22.89
N LYS A 305 15.74 -21.15 -24.14
CA LYS A 305 14.56 -21.99 -24.46
C LYS A 305 14.60 -23.39 -23.83
N SER A 306 15.77 -23.89 -23.43
CA SER A 306 15.88 -25.18 -22.75
C SER A 306 15.45 -25.10 -21.28
N LYS A 307 15.71 -23.96 -20.63
CA LYS A 307 15.31 -23.70 -19.23
C LYS A 307 13.89 -23.14 -19.13
N TYR A 308 13.55 -22.22 -20.03
CA TYR A 308 12.25 -21.55 -20.09
C TYR A 308 11.65 -21.80 -21.47
N PRO A 309 10.99 -22.95 -21.71
CA PRO A 309 10.30 -23.21 -22.96
C PRO A 309 9.13 -22.25 -23.16
N ASP A 310 8.60 -22.18 -24.38
CA ASP A 310 7.56 -21.22 -24.75
C ASP A 310 6.28 -21.34 -23.90
N GLU A 311 5.92 -22.57 -23.52
CA GLU A 311 4.81 -22.81 -22.58
C GLU A 311 5.06 -22.23 -21.18
N LYS A 312 6.32 -22.20 -20.72
CA LYS A 312 6.67 -21.55 -19.45
C LYS A 312 6.56 -20.03 -19.58
N ILE A 313 6.98 -19.43 -20.70
CA ILE A 313 6.79 -17.99 -20.95
C ILE A 313 5.29 -17.64 -20.94
N LYS A 314 4.46 -18.41 -21.64
CA LYS A 314 3.00 -18.24 -21.63
C LYS A 314 2.41 -18.36 -20.21
N SER A 315 2.88 -19.32 -19.42
CA SER A 315 2.49 -19.46 -18.02
C SER A 315 2.89 -18.23 -17.20
N LEU A 316 4.12 -17.73 -17.38
CA LEU A 316 4.57 -16.52 -16.69
C LEU A 316 3.75 -15.31 -17.08
N CYS A 317 3.30 -15.19 -18.33
CA CYS A 317 2.41 -14.10 -18.75
C CYS A 317 1.03 -14.15 -18.08
N SER A 318 0.63 -15.29 -17.52
CA SER A 318 -0.68 -15.44 -16.90
C SER A 318 -0.83 -14.66 -15.60
N ILE A 319 0.24 -14.14 -15.02
CA ILE A 319 0.20 -13.33 -13.80
C ILE A 319 -0.52 -11.96 -13.96
N SER A 320 -0.83 -11.53 -15.18
CA SER A 320 -1.51 -10.26 -15.45
C SER A 320 -2.12 -10.21 -16.84
N ILE A 321 -3.32 -9.62 -16.96
CA ILE A 321 -3.98 -9.38 -18.25
C ILE A 321 -3.12 -8.62 -19.27
N ASN A 322 -2.28 -7.69 -18.80
CA ASN A 322 -1.41 -6.92 -19.68
C ASN A 322 -0.32 -7.79 -20.31
N TRP A 323 0.24 -8.73 -19.55
CA TRP A 323 1.23 -9.67 -20.05
C TRP A 323 0.60 -10.70 -20.99
N GLN A 324 -0.60 -11.19 -20.68
CA GLN A 324 -1.35 -12.07 -21.58
C GLN A 324 -1.67 -11.39 -22.91
N ASN A 325 -2.21 -10.16 -22.87
CA ASN A 325 -2.53 -9.41 -24.08
C ASN A 325 -1.28 -9.15 -24.93
N PHE A 326 -0.16 -8.80 -24.28
CA PHE A 326 1.11 -8.62 -24.97
C PHE A 326 1.57 -9.92 -25.66
N TYR A 327 1.50 -11.05 -24.95
CA TYR A 327 1.84 -12.37 -25.48
C TYR A 327 0.98 -12.74 -26.70
N TYR A 328 -0.34 -12.58 -26.62
CA TYR A 328 -1.24 -12.91 -27.72
C TYR A 328 -1.05 -12.00 -28.94
N THR A 329 -0.68 -10.74 -28.73
CA THR A 329 -0.53 -9.76 -29.81
C THR A 329 0.81 -9.91 -30.53
N ASN A 330 1.90 -10.14 -29.77
CA ASN A 330 3.26 -10.03 -30.29
C ASN A 330 3.95 -11.38 -30.48
N GLY A 331 3.48 -12.45 -29.83
CA GLY A 331 4.14 -13.76 -29.87
C GLY A 331 5.17 -13.96 -28.76
N VAL A 332 5.71 -15.18 -28.71
CA VAL A 332 6.53 -15.63 -27.57
C VAL A 332 7.93 -15.03 -27.53
N ASP A 333 8.56 -14.81 -28.68
CA ASP A 333 9.95 -14.35 -28.74
C ASP A 333 10.06 -12.87 -28.34
N GLU A 334 9.16 -12.02 -28.83
CA GLU A 334 9.02 -10.61 -28.44
C GLU A 334 8.68 -10.50 -26.96
N THR A 335 7.76 -11.35 -26.48
CA THR A 335 7.37 -11.36 -25.06
C THR A 335 8.53 -11.74 -24.15
N ARG A 336 9.34 -12.71 -24.57
CA ARG A 336 10.54 -13.16 -23.85
C ARG A 336 11.56 -12.03 -23.69
N MET A 337 11.79 -11.25 -24.75
CA MET A 337 12.66 -10.07 -24.70
C MET A 337 12.11 -9.00 -23.76
N VAL A 338 10.83 -8.67 -23.85
CA VAL A 338 10.22 -7.66 -22.97
C VAL A 338 10.21 -8.09 -21.50
N ILE A 339 10.06 -9.39 -21.22
CA ILE A 339 10.19 -9.93 -19.86
C ILE A 339 11.64 -9.76 -19.37
N HIS A 340 12.65 -10.07 -20.20
CA HIS A 340 14.05 -9.88 -19.85
C HIS A 340 14.36 -8.42 -19.51
N ASP A 341 13.91 -7.48 -20.35
CA ASP A 341 14.15 -6.05 -20.16
C ASP A 341 13.43 -5.52 -18.92
N PHE A 342 12.22 -6.01 -18.66
CA PHE A 342 11.52 -5.73 -17.41
C PHE A 342 12.29 -6.24 -16.19
N TYR A 343 12.90 -7.42 -16.26
CA TYR A 343 13.74 -7.93 -15.16
C TYR A 343 15.00 -7.08 -14.97
N GLU A 344 15.59 -6.57 -16.04
CA GLU A 344 16.70 -5.62 -15.97
C GLU A 344 16.31 -4.33 -15.25
N GLU A 345 15.21 -3.70 -15.66
CA GLU A 345 14.64 -2.53 -14.97
C GLU A 345 14.40 -2.82 -13.47
N GLN A 346 13.81 -3.98 -13.15
CA GLN A 346 13.54 -4.36 -11.76
C GLN A 346 14.82 -4.62 -10.94
N ALA A 347 15.92 -5.06 -11.57
CA ALA A 347 17.21 -5.22 -10.91
C ALA A 347 17.86 -3.88 -10.53
N GLU A 348 17.53 -2.80 -11.28
CA GLU A 348 18.01 -1.44 -11.03
C GLU A 348 17.12 -0.67 -10.06
N GLU A 349 15.79 -0.82 -10.15
CA GLU A 349 14.84 -0.11 -9.28
C GLU A 349 14.87 -0.62 -7.84
N LYS A 350 15.02 -1.93 -7.61
CA LYS A 350 14.93 -2.52 -6.27
C LYS A 350 15.99 -1.99 -5.28
N PRO A 351 17.27 -1.82 -5.66
CA PRO A 351 18.26 -1.14 -4.81
C PRO A 351 17.86 0.30 -4.45
N LEU A 352 17.27 1.06 -5.39
CA LEU A 352 16.78 2.42 -5.12
C LEU A 352 15.63 2.40 -4.10
N HIS A 353 14.65 1.50 -4.29
CA HIS A 353 13.56 1.31 -3.34
C HIS A 353 14.07 0.89 -1.95
N SER A 354 15.10 0.04 -1.87
CA SER A 354 15.75 -0.33 -0.62
C SER A 354 16.35 0.90 0.07
N GLN A 355 17.13 1.70 -0.66
CA GLN A 355 17.75 2.90 -0.13
C GLN A 355 16.71 3.91 0.36
N ASN A 356 15.61 4.10 -0.38
CA ASN A 356 14.51 4.97 0.03
C ASN A 356 13.91 4.51 1.37
N LEU A 357 13.70 3.21 1.57
CA LEU A 357 13.21 2.66 2.83
C LEU A 357 14.20 2.80 3.99
N ARG A 358 15.50 2.66 3.73
CA ARG A 358 16.55 2.87 4.74
C ARG A 358 16.56 4.34 5.20
N THR A 359 16.55 5.28 4.26
CA THR A 359 16.46 6.73 4.54
C THR A 359 15.16 7.08 5.29
N PHE A 360 14.03 6.56 4.82
CA PHE A 360 12.72 6.75 5.46
C PHE A 360 12.73 6.25 6.92
N THR A 361 13.31 5.07 7.17
CA THR A 361 13.45 4.50 8.51
C THR A 361 14.34 5.37 9.41
N GLN A 362 15.49 5.82 8.91
CA GLN A 362 16.38 6.71 9.65
C GLN A 362 15.68 8.00 10.06
N ASN A 363 14.88 8.59 9.17
CA ASN A 363 14.13 9.81 9.45
C ASN A 363 13.06 9.59 10.54
N ILE A 364 12.33 8.48 10.51
CA ILE A 364 11.35 8.14 11.57
C ILE A 364 12.05 7.90 12.91
N ILE A 365 13.18 7.16 12.93
CA ILE A 365 13.93 6.91 14.15
C ILE A 365 14.45 8.22 14.74
N LYS A 366 15.00 9.12 13.91
CA LYS A 366 15.44 10.45 14.33
C LYS A 366 14.30 11.23 14.97
N LEU A 367 13.11 11.19 14.36
CA LEU A 367 11.91 11.85 14.88
C LEU A 367 11.47 11.27 16.24
N LEU A 368 11.45 9.94 16.38
CA LEU A 368 11.14 9.25 17.64
C LEU A 368 12.17 9.57 18.73
N ASN A 369 13.46 9.56 18.41
CA ASN A 369 14.53 9.84 19.37
C ASN A 369 14.51 11.29 19.82
N SER A 370 14.27 12.23 18.91
CA SER A 370 14.11 13.65 19.27
C SER A 370 12.92 13.86 20.21
N LYS A 371 11.79 13.18 19.96
CA LYS A 371 10.62 13.24 20.85
C LYS A 371 10.95 12.78 22.28
N TYR A 372 11.70 11.70 22.43
CA TYR A 372 11.94 11.06 23.73
C TYR A 372 13.30 11.38 24.36
N GLU A 373 14.05 12.32 23.79
CA GLU A 373 15.35 12.76 24.29
C GLU A 373 15.29 13.24 25.74
N TYR A 374 14.22 13.95 26.12
CA TYR A 374 14.01 14.43 27.49
C TYR A 374 13.85 13.31 28.53
N LEU A 375 13.46 12.11 28.10
CA LEU A 375 13.39 10.91 28.94
C LEU A 375 14.70 10.10 28.92
N LYS A 376 15.71 10.57 28.18
CA LYS A 376 16.96 9.86 27.89
C LYS A 376 16.70 8.47 27.31
N LEU A 377 15.83 8.38 26.31
CA LEU A 377 15.52 7.13 25.61
C LEU A 377 15.91 7.21 24.15
N THR A 378 16.50 6.13 23.65
CA THR A 378 16.89 5.98 22.25
C THR A 378 16.25 4.70 21.71
N PHE A 379 15.63 4.81 20.54
CA PHE A 379 15.05 3.71 19.78
C PHE A 379 15.99 3.36 18.64
N GLU A 380 16.25 2.06 18.47
CA GLU A 380 17.13 1.52 17.43
C GLU A 380 16.51 0.26 16.83
N ILE A 381 16.76 -0.01 15.55
CA ILE A 381 16.38 -1.27 14.91
C ILE A 381 17.65 -2.01 14.51
N GLU A 382 17.67 -3.33 14.66
CA GLU A 382 18.76 -4.16 14.16
C GLU A 382 19.06 -3.84 12.68
N LEU A 383 20.35 -3.71 12.35
CA LEU A 383 20.84 -3.42 11.01
C LEU A 383 21.07 -4.67 10.17
#